data_AF-A0A813FY88-F1
#
_entry.id   AF-A0A813FY88-F1
#
_cell.length_a   1.000
_cell.length_b   1.000
_cell.length_c   1.000
_cell.angle_alpha   90.00
_cell.angle_beta   90.00
_cell.angle_gamma   90.00
#
_symmetry.space_group_name_H-M   'P 1'
#
loop_
_entity.id
_entity.type
_entity.pdbx_description
1 polymer ?
#
loop_
_entity_poly.entity_id
_entity_poly.type
_entity_poly.pdbx_seq_one_letter_code
_entity_poly.pdbx_strand_id
1 'polypeptide(L)'
;AYVEDFRQVSEAVKRIQQHAAEIRKETSVLGTAHSYACGRKKVQDVVHSAREAMDEAKRRLQRFSSSGGGSISEQKTRGLMQQKLGENLMASTKSLEAAFHDFEKAAAERDRREAASSGVAGGARAAGSVELGAMDGPGDVEAARQRLQLEEIDLVSQAEAETHTAIVDEYVQEISTLQQDIQGLQRAMVDLAEHAQ
;
A
#
# COMPACT_ATOMS: atom_id res chain seq x y z
N ALA A 1 10.80 -20.21 5.47
CA ALA A 1 9.58 -19.87 6.23
C ALA A 1 9.38 -18.35 6.23
N TYR A 2 10.24 -17.57 6.90
CA TYR A 2 10.05 -16.11 7.00
C TYR A 2 10.03 -15.37 5.65
N VAL A 3 10.80 -15.80 4.64
CA VAL A 3 10.79 -15.19 3.29
C VAL A 3 9.41 -15.35 2.61
N GLU A 4 8.73 -16.47 2.83
CA GLU A 4 7.40 -16.70 2.26
C GLU A 4 6.34 -15.89 3.02
N ASP A 5 6.46 -15.77 4.35
CA ASP A 5 5.61 -14.88 5.13
C ASP A 5 5.78 -13.42 4.70
N PHE A 6 7.01 -12.98 4.41
CA PHE A 6 7.29 -11.65 3.86
C PHE A 6 6.55 -11.44 2.53
N ARG A 7 6.70 -12.37 1.59
CA ARG A 7 6.05 -12.29 0.26
C ARG A 7 4.53 -12.16 0.39
N GLN A 8 3.93 -12.96 1.27
CA GLN A 8 2.49 -12.99 1.45
C GLN A 8 1.96 -11.74 2.17
N VAL A 9 2.70 -11.16 3.13
CA VAL A 9 2.35 -9.87 3.72
C VAL A 9 2.45 -8.75 2.69
N SER A 10 3.52 -8.71 1.89
CA SER A 10 3.69 -7.73 0.80
C SER A 10 2.57 -7.83 -0.24
N GLU A 11 2.16 -9.03 -0.65
CA GLU A 11 1.02 -9.22 -1.54
C GLU A 11 -0.30 -8.76 -0.92
N ALA A 12 -0.51 -8.97 0.38
CA ALA A 12 -1.69 -8.47 1.07
C ALA A 12 -1.72 -6.93 1.12
N VAL A 13 -0.56 -6.30 1.37
CA VAL A 13 -0.40 -4.84 1.31
C VAL A 13 -0.78 -4.30 -0.08
N LYS A 14 -0.27 -4.93 -1.16
CA LYS A 14 -0.61 -4.55 -2.54
C LYS A 14 -2.12 -4.66 -2.80
N ARG A 15 -2.78 -5.73 -2.33
CA ARG A 15 -4.24 -5.88 -2.46
C ARG A 15 -5.01 -4.80 -1.73
N ILE A 16 -4.59 -4.43 -0.52
CA ILE A 16 -5.24 -3.35 0.26
C ILE A 16 -5.14 -2.01 -0.50
N GLN A 17 -3.98 -1.71 -1.07
CA GLN A 17 -3.78 -0.50 -1.88
C GLN A 17 -4.64 -0.51 -3.15
N GLN A 18 -4.72 -1.66 -3.85
CA GLN A 18 -5.62 -1.83 -5.00
C GLN A 18 -7.08 -1.58 -4.63
N HIS A 19 -7.55 -2.13 -3.50
CA HIS A 19 -8.90 -1.86 -3.01
C HIS A 19 -9.11 -0.38 -2.67
N ALA A 20 -8.13 0.30 -2.07
CA ALA A 20 -8.20 1.74 -1.85
C ALA A 20 -8.35 2.52 -3.17
N ALA A 21 -7.58 2.14 -4.21
CA ALA A 21 -7.68 2.74 -5.55
C ALA A 21 -9.03 2.44 -6.22
N GLU A 22 -9.58 1.25 -6.05
CA GLU A 22 -10.93 0.89 -6.54
C GLU A 22 -12.01 1.72 -5.88
N ILE A 23 -11.95 1.93 -4.55
CA ILE A 23 -12.88 2.79 -3.83
C ILE A 23 -12.77 4.23 -4.35
N ARG A 24 -11.55 4.77 -4.48
CA ARG A 24 -11.34 6.11 -5.09
C ARG A 24 -11.93 6.19 -6.49
N LYS A 25 -11.84 5.11 -7.27
CA LYS A 25 -12.42 5.04 -8.61
C LYS A 25 -13.94 5.16 -8.57
N GLU A 26 -14.61 4.39 -7.71
CA GLU A 26 -16.06 4.45 -7.52
C GLU A 26 -16.50 5.81 -6.96
N THR A 27 -15.70 6.43 -6.07
CA THR A 27 -15.94 7.79 -5.56
C THR A 27 -15.95 8.85 -6.67
N SER A 28 -15.12 8.74 -7.71
CA SER A 28 -15.19 9.70 -8.82
C SER A 28 -16.41 9.46 -9.71
N VAL A 29 -16.84 8.21 -9.85
CA VAL A 29 -18.01 7.83 -10.68
C VAL A 29 -19.33 8.24 -10.00
N LEU A 30 -19.35 8.33 -8.67
CA LEU A 30 -20.48 8.87 -7.90
C LEU A 30 -20.92 10.27 -8.35
N GLY A 31 -20.02 11.09 -8.88
CA GLY A 31 -20.36 12.43 -9.36
C GLY A 31 -21.06 12.45 -10.73
N THR A 32 -20.93 11.38 -11.53
CA THR A 32 -21.24 11.39 -12.96
C THR A 32 -22.24 10.33 -13.42
N ALA A 33 -22.32 9.18 -12.73
CA ALA A 33 -23.13 8.05 -13.17
C ALA A 33 -24.55 8.02 -12.58
N HIS A 34 -25.51 7.49 -13.33
CA HIS A 34 -26.91 7.29 -12.91
C HIS A 34 -27.11 6.07 -11.98
N SER A 35 -26.12 5.19 -11.80
CA SER A 35 -26.24 3.92 -11.06
C SER A 35 -25.54 3.92 -9.70
N TYR A 36 -26.01 4.79 -8.80
CA TYR A 36 -25.45 4.95 -7.44
C TYR A 36 -25.55 3.68 -6.58
N ALA A 37 -26.70 2.99 -6.60
CA ALA A 37 -26.95 1.81 -5.76
C ALA A 37 -25.99 0.64 -6.08
N CYS A 38 -25.58 0.49 -7.34
CA CYS A 38 -24.62 -0.52 -7.76
C CYS A 38 -23.20 -0.22 -7.22
N GLY A 39 -22.77 1.05 -7.33
CA GLY A 39 -21.46 1.49 -6.83
C GLY A 39 -21.33 1.35 -5.32
N ARG A 40 -22.39 1.65 -4.55
CA ARG A 40 -22.39 1.50 -3.09
C ARG A 40 -22.19 0.06 -2.64
N LYS A 41 -22.89 -0.90 -3.26
CA LYS A 41 -22.73 -2.32 -2.96
C LYS A 41 -21.31 -2.79 -3.28
N LYS A 42 -20.79 -2.41 -4.44
CA LYS A 42 -19.43 -2.75 -4.86
C LYS A 42 -18.38 -2.22 -3.88
N VAL A 43 -18.52 -0.97 -3.42
CA VAL A 43 -17.60 -0.42 -2.40
C VAL A 43 -17.70 -1.17 -1.07
N GLN A 44 -18.89 -1.59 -0.64
CA GLN A 44 -19.04 -2.42 0.56
C GLN A 44 -18.35 -3.78 0.41
N ASP A 45 -18.50 -4.44 -0.74
CA ASP A 45 -17.85 -5.73 -1.02
C ASP A 45 -16.32 -5.58 -1.04
N VAL A 46 -15.81 -4.51 -1.66
CA VAL A 46 -14.36 -4.19 -1.70
C VAL A 46 -13.82 -3.90 -0.30
N VAL A 47 -14.53 -3.13 0.53
CA VAL A 47 -14.13 -2.84 1.91
C VAL A 47 -14.12 -4.11 2.76
N HIS A 48 -15.10 -5.00 2.57
CA HIS A 48 -15.13 -6.27 3.27
C HIS A 48 -13.91 -7.12 2.92
N SER A 49 -13.63 -7.28 1.62
CA SER A 49 -12.45 -8.03 1.14
C SER A 49 -11.13 -7.41 1.61
N ALA A 50 -11.04 -6.08 1.64
CA ALA A 50 -9.87 -5.36 2.14
C ALA A 50 -9.66 -5.58 3.65
N ARG A 51 -10.73 -5.64 4.45
CA ARG A 51 -10.64 -5.97 5.89
C ARG A 51 -10.14 -7.40 6.13
N GLU A 52 -10.62 -8.37 5.34
CA GLU A 52 -10.10 -9.73 5.41
C GLU A 52 -8.61 -9.80 5.06
N ALA A 53 -8.18 -9.07 4.02
CA ALA A 53 -6.77 -8.97 3.64
C ALA A 53 -5.92 -8.31 4.75
N MET A 54 -6.44 -7.27 5.41
CA MET A 54 -5.79 -6.63 6.55
C MET A 54 -5.62 -7.57 7.74
N ASP A 55 -6.67 -8.29 8.12
CA ASP A 55 -6.61 -9.22 9.25
C ASP A 55 -5.66 -10.37 8.99
N GLU A 56 -5.63 -10.87 7.75
CA GLU A 56 -4.67 -11.88 7.33
C GLU A 56 -3.23 -11.36 7.35
N ALA A 57 -2.99 -10.14 6.86
CA ALA A 57 -1.67 -9.51 6.92
C ALA A 57 -1.20 -9.32 8.37
N LYS A 58 -2.09 -8.89 9.28
CA LYS A 58 -1.80 -8.76 10.72
C LYS A 58 -1.44 -10.09 11.37
N ARG A 59 -2.22 -11.15 11.11
CA ARG A 59 -1.94 -12.50 11.63
C ARG A 59 -0.57 -13.01 11.19
N ARG A 60 -0.20 -12.75 9.93
CA ARG A 60 1.09 -13.16 9.38
C ARG A 60 2.24 -12.35 9.95
N LEU A 61 2.08 -11.04 10.08
CA LEU A 61 3.09 -10.18 10.73
C LEU A 61 3.34 -10.58 12.19
N GLN A 62 2.29 -10.97 12.92
CA GLN A 62 2.44 -11.50 14.29
C GLN A 62 3.23 -12.81 14.30
N ARG A 63 2.90 -13.76 13.41
CA ARG A 63 3.64 -15.03 13.27
C ARG A 63 5.09 -14.83 12.87
N PHE A 64 5.38 -13.82 12.06
CA PHE A 64 6.73 -13.44 11.65
C PHE A 64 7.65 -13.17 12.85
N SER A 65 7.10 -12.57 13.92
CA SER A 65 7.80 -12.26 15.17
C SER A 65 8.17 -13.50 16.00
N SER A 66 7.42 -14.60 15.84
CA SER A 66 7.51 -15.79 16.69
C SER A 66 8.42 -16.88 16.13
N SER A 67 8.91 -16.72 14.89
CA SER A 67 9.86 -17.66 14.31
C SER A 67 11.24 -17.39 14.93
N GLY A 68 11.57 -18.12 16.01
CA GLY A 68 12.87 -18.06 16.67
C GLY A 68 13.89 -18.98 15.98
N GLY A 69 15.07 -18.44 15.67
CA GLY A 69 16.18 -19.19 15.05
C GLY A 69 16.88 -18.38 13.96
N GLY A 70 18.21 -18.35 14.02
CA GLY A 70 19.09 -17.65 13.08
C GLY A 70 20.27 -16.98 13.77
N SER A 71 21.26 -16.56 12.97
CA SER A 71 22.39 -15.74 13.45
C SER A 71 21.89 -14.38 13.99
N ILE A 72 22.74 -13.65 14.72
CA ILE A 72 22.40 -12.30 15.20
C ILE A 72 22.10 -11.35 14.03
N SER A 73 22.81 -11.50 12.90
CA SER A 73 22.54 -10.73 11.68
C SER A 73 21.17 -11.04 11.11
N GLU A 74 20.84 -12.33 10.92
CA GLU A 74 19.52 -12.75 10.42
C GLU A 74 18.37 -12.28 11.32
N GLN A 75 18.57 -12.27 12.64
CA GLN A 75 17.58 -11.74 13.58
C GLN A 75 17.37 -10.23 13.39
N LYS A 76 18.44 -9.47 13.16
CA LYS A 76 18.38 -8.03 12.90
C LYS A 76 17.69 -7.74 11.57
N THR A 77 18.07 -8.43 10.49
CA THR A 77 17.42 -8.28 9.17
C THR A 77 15.93 -8.60 9.26
N ARG A 78 15.56 -9.67 9.99
CA ARG A 78 14.16 -10.04 10.23
C ARG A 78 13.42 -8.93 11.00
N GLY A 79 14.02 -8.36 12.03
CA GLY A 79 13.43 -7.26 12.79
C GLY A 79 13.14 -6.03 11.92
N LEU A 80 14.09 -5.64 11.06
CA LEU A 80 13.92 -4.52 10.13
C LEU A 80 12.83 -4.79 9.09
N MET A 81 12.82 -5.99 8.47
CA MET A 81 11.76 -6.36 7.53
C MET A 81 10.38 -6.32 8.18
N GLN A 82 10.27 -6.84 9.40
CA GLN A 82 9.01 -6.83 10.14
C GLN A 82 8.52 -5.41 10.39
N GLN A 83 9.41 -4.53 10.86
CA GLN A 83 9.09 -3.13 11.11
C GLN A 83 8.57 -2.47 9.83
N LYS A 84 9.30 -2.60 8.72
CA LYS A 84 8.94 -1.98 7.44
C LYS A 84 7.63 -2.52 6.89
N LEU A 85 7.41 -3.83 6.97
CA LEU A 85 6.12 -4.44 6.59
C LEU A 85 4.96 -3.92 7.46
N GLY A 86 5.21 -3.74 8.77
CA GLY A 86 4.24 -3.16 9.68
C GLY A 86 3.89 -1.71 9.33
N GLU A 87 4.90 -0.90 9.02
CA GLU A 87 4.74 0.48 8.54
C GLU A 87 3.95 0.53 7.21
N ASN A 88 4.30 -0.30 6.24
CA ASN A 88 3.63 -0.38 4.95
C ASN A 88 2.16 -0.82 5.07
N LEU A 89 1.89 -1.81 5.94
CA LEU A 89 0.53 -2.26 6.22
C LEU A 89 -0.29 -1.16 6.90
N MET A 90 0.29 -0.44 7.85
CA MET A 90 -0.36 0.69 8.51
C MET A 90 -0.68 1.82 7.52
N ALA A 91 0.29 2.20 6.68
CA ALA A 91 0.10 3.24 5.66
C ALA A 91 -1.02 2.86 4.66
N SER A 92 -1.01 1.62 4.19
CA SER A 92 -2.01 1.12 3.24
C SER A 92 -3.40 1.03 3.86
N THR A 93 -3.48 0.63 5.14
CA THR A 93 -4.73 0.66 5.91
C THR A 93 -5.29 2.07 6.02
N LYS A 94 -4.46 3.05 6.37
CA LYS A 94 -4.88 4.46 6.44
C LYS A 94 -5.36 4.99 5.10
N SER A 95 -4.69 4.62 4.00
CA SER A 95 -5.10 4.98 2.63
C SER A 95 -6.49 4.42 2.28
N LEU A 96 -6.75 3.15 2.64
CA LEU A 96 -8.06 2.52 2.48
C LEU A 96 -9.15 3.22 3.30
N GLU A 97 -8.89 3.50 4.58
CA GLU A 97 -9.83 4.20 5.47
C GLU A 97 -10.16 5.60 4.95
N ALA A 98 -9.15 6.35 4.49
CA ALA A 98 -9.33 7.66 3.89
C ALA A 98 -10.18 7.58 2.61
N ALA A 99 -9.87 6.66 1.71
CA ALA A 99 -10.63 6.45 0.47
C ALA A 99 -12.10 6.10 0.74
N PHE A 100 -12.36 5.25 1.75
CA PHE A 100 -13.71 4.89 2.15
C PHE A 100 -14.47 6.06 2.75
N HIS A 101 -13.84 6.84 3.62
CA HIS A 101 -14.46 8.02 4.21
C HIS A 101 -14.78 9.11 3.16
N ASP A 102 -13.92 9.28 2.15
CA ASP A 102 -14.20 10.17 1.03
C ASP A 102 -15.37 9.66 0.17
N PHE A 103 -15.48 8.35 -0.02
CA PHE A 103 -16.66 7.74 -0.64
C PHE A 103 -17.94 8.04 0.15
N GLU A 104 -17.94 7.85 1.47
CA GLU A 104 -19.11 8.12 2.31
C GLU A 104 -19.55 9.59 2.25
N LYS A 105 -18.59 10.52 2.27
CA LYS A 105 -18.87 11.95 2.09
C LYS A 105 -19.50 12.25 0.73
N ALA A 106 -18.93 11.71 -0.35
CA ALA A 106 -19.45 11.91 -1.69
C ALA A 106 -20.84 11.31 -1.86
N ALA A 107 -21.08 10.12 -1.29
CA ALA A 107 -22.38 9.46 -1.25
C ALA A 107 -23.42 10.30 -0.49
N ALA A 108 -23.08 10.82 0.69
CA ALA A 108 -23.98 11.67 1.48
C ALA A 108 -24.29 13.02 0.79
N GLU A 109 -23.32 13.60 0.09
CA GLU A 109 -23.54 14.81 -0.72
C GLU A 109 -24.50 14.54 -1.88
N ARG A 110 -24.35 13.39 -2.54
CA ARG A 110 -25.26 12.98 -3.61
C ARG A 110 -26.68 12.74 -3.09
N ASP A 111 -26.83 12.02 -1.98
CA ASP A 111 -28.13 11.77 -1.34
C ASP A 111 -28.84 13.10 -1.00
N ARG A 112 -28.08 14.10 -0.51
CA ARG A 112 -28.59 15.47 -0.27
C ARG A 112 -29.05 16.16 -1.55
N ARG A 113 -28.33 16.01 -2.67
CA ARG A 113 -28.72 16.59 -3.97
C ARG A 113 -29.97 15.94 -4.53
N GLU A 114 -30.07 14.61 -4.48
CA GLU A 114 -31.23 13.86 -4.96
C GLU A 114 -32.51 14.20 -4.16
N ALA A 115 -32.37 14.34 -2.83
CA ALA A 115 -33.46 14.81 -1.97
C ALA A 115 -33.89 16.26 -2.29
N ALA A 116 -32.92 17.17 -2.52
CA ALA A 116 -33.20 18.55 -2.90
C ALA A 116 -33.89 18.64 -4.27
N SER A 117 -33.48 17.85 -5.27
CA SER A 117 -34.11 17.83 -6.60
C SER A 117 -35.52 17.23 -6.58
N SER A 118 -35.79 16.27 -5.68
CA SER A 118 -37.12 15.66 -5.53
C SER A 118 -38.12 16.58 -4.81
N GLY A 119 -37.63 17.57 -4.06
CA GLY A 119 -38.44 18.55 -3.32
C GLY A 119 -38.96 19.75 -4.13
N VAL A 120 -38.54 19.92 -5.39
CA VAL A 120 -38.94 21.09 -6.23
C VAL A 120 -40.18 20.81 -7.10
N ALA A 121 -40.83 19.65 -6.97
CA ALA A 121 -42.05 19.31 -7.70
C ALA A 121 -43.34 20.04 -7.21
N GLY A 122 -43.20 21.25 -6.63
CA GLY A 122 -44.33 22.00 -6.05
C GLY A 122 -44.36 23.51 -6.29
N GLY A 123 -43.43 24.11 -7.05
CA GLY A 123 -43.35 25.57 -7.10
C GLY A 123 -42.84 26.15 -8.40
N ALA A 124 -43.78 26.67 -9.20
CA ALA A 124 -43.62 27.74 -10.18
C ALA A 124 -42.60 27.56 -11.32
N ARG A 125 -43.16 27.42 -12.53
CA ARG A 125 -42.55 27.86 -13.79
C ARG A 125 -42.10 29.32 -13.64
N ALA A 126 -40.80 29.57 -13.61
CA ALA A 126 -40.23 30.88 -13.90
C ALA A 126 -39.02 30.70 -14.81
N ALA A 127 -39.15 31.24 -16.01
CA ALA A 127 -38.08 31.32 -17.00
C ALA A 127 -36.88 32.05 -16.41
N GLY A 128 -35.73 31.39 -16.44
CA GLY A 128 -34.43 31.95 -16.08
C GLY A 128 -33.37 31.20 -16.84
N SER A 129 -33.12 31.65 -18.07
CA SER A 129 -31.95 31.28 -18.87
C SER A 129 -30.69 31.63 -18.06
N VAL A 130 -30.10 30.66 -17.38
CA VAL A 130 -28.79 30.79 -16.74
C VAL A 130 -27.79 30.06 -17.62
N GLU A 131 -26.89 30.85 -18.18
CA GLU A 131 -25.69 30.47 -18.93
C GLU A 131 -25.02 29.21 -18.38
N LEU A 132 -24.92 28.19 -19.24
CA LEU A 132 -23.96 27.10 -19.11
C LEU A 132 -22.55 27.67 -19.27
N GLY A 133 -21.97 28.10 -18.15
CA GLY A 133 -20.56 28.41 -18.03
C GLY A 133 -19.72 27.19 -18.41
N ALA A 134 -18.73 27.46 -19.27
CA ALA A 134 -17.79 26.56 -19.92
C ALA A 134 -17.41 25.30 -19.13
N MET A 135 -17.55 24.16 -19.80
CA MET A 135 -16.92 22.88 -19.45
C MET A 135 -15.40 23.06 -19.29
N ASP A 136 -14.90 22.92 -18.06
CA ASP A 136 -13.55 22.38 -17.85
C ASP A 136 -13.55 20.94 -18.36
N GLY A 137 -12.68 20.66 -19.33
CA GLY A 137 -12.69 19.42 -20.10
C GLY A 137 -12.34 18.19 -19.25
N PRO A 138 -12.87 17.00 -19.62
CA PRO A 138 -12.59 15.74 -18.93
C PRO A 138 -11.11 15.28 -18.98
N GLY A 139 -10.25 15.96 -19.75
CA GLY A 139 -8.84 15.59 -19.92
C GLY A 139 -7.96 15.85 -18.70
N ASP A 140 -8.24 16.88 -17.89
CA ASP A 140 -7.37 17.23 -16.75
C ASP A 140 -7.56 16.29 -15.55
N VAL A 141 -8.80 15.84 -15.33
CA VAL A 141 -9.11 14.89 -14.27
C VAL A 141 -8.48 13.53 -14.55
N GLU A 142 -8.43 13.11 -15.82
CA GLU A 142 -7.87 11.82 -16.23
C GLU A 142 -6.33 11.81 -16.18
N ALA A 143 -5.69 12.93 -16.52
CA ALA A 143 -4.25 13.13 -16.37
C ALA A 143 -3.81 13.19 -14.90
N ALA A 144 -4.56 13.87 -14.03
CA ALA A 144 -4.32 13.87 -12.58
C ALA A 144 -4.49 12.46 -11.97
N ARG A 145 -5.42 11.66 -12.51
CA ARG A 145 -5.72 10.30 -12.05
C ARG A 145 -4.64 9.29 -12.46
N GLN A 146 -4.10 9.41 -13.67
CA GLN A 146 -2.94 8.61 -14.09
C GLN A 146 -1.69 8.95 -13.28
N ARG A 147 -1.47 10.23 -12.95
CA ARG A 147 -0.36 10.66 -12.10
C ARG A 147 -0.41 10.03 -10.71
N LEU A 148 -1.57 10.05 -10.05
CA LEU A 148 -1.73 9.42 -8.73
C LEU A 148 -1.52 7.90 -8.75
N GLN A 149 -1.92 7.22 -9.82
CA GLN A 149 -1.67 5.78 -9.98
C GLN A 149 -0.19 5.46 -10.22
N LEU A 150 0.49 6.27 -11.04
CA LEU A 150 1.93 6.14 -11.27
C LEU A 150 2.74 6.43 -10.00
N GLU A 151 2.37 7.47 -9.25
CA GLU A 151 3.01 7.78 -7.95
C GLU A 151 2.84 6.64 -6.94
N GLU A 152 1.67 5.99 -6.88
CA GLU A 152 1.45 4.85 -5.97
C GLU A 152 2.27 3.61 -6.40
N ILE A 153 2.46 3.37 -7.70
CA ILE A 153 3.30 2.29 -8.23
C ILE A 153 4.79 2.58 -7.99
N ASP A 154 5.23 3.82 -8.22
CA ASP A 154 6.62 4.23 -8.00
C ASP A 154 7.00 4.16 -6.52
N LEU A 155 6.09 4.55 -5.61
CA LEU A 155 6.31 4.42 -4.17
C LEU A 155 6.47 2.95 -3.73
N VAL A 156 5.70 2.04 -4.33
CA VAL A 156 5.83 0.60 -4.09
C VAL A 156 7.15 0.07 -4.64
N SER A 157 7.52 0.45 -5.87
CA SER A 157 8.77 0.00 -6.47
C SER A 157 9.99 0.56 -5.72
N GLN A 158 9.90 1.78 -5.21
CA GLN A 158 10.95 2.41 -4.43
C GLN A 158 11.09 1.75 -3.05
N ALA A 159 9.99 1.47 -2.35
CA ALA A 159 10.03 0.79 -1.07
C ALA A 159 10.59 -0.65 -1.18
N GLU A 160 10.27 -1.36 -2.27
CA GLU A 160 10.86 -2.67 -2.58
C GLU A 160 12.36 -2.55 -2.91
N ALA A 161 12.76 -1.57 -3.73
CA ALA A 161 14.16 -1.32 -4.07
C ALA A 161 15.02 -0.94 -2.85
N GLU A 162 14.51 -0.10 -1.95
CA GLU A 162 15.16 0.25 -0.68
C GLU A 162 15.40 -0.99 0.18
N THR A 163 14.42 -1.89 0.24
CA THR A 163 14.53 -3.13 1.02
C THR A 163 15.55 -4.08 0.41
N HIS A 164 15.54 -4.25 -0.92
CA HIS A 164 16.54 -5.06 -1.62
C HIS A 164 17.95 -4.47 -1.47
N THR A 165 18.08 -3.14 -1.50
CA THR A 165 19.37 -2.45 -1.29
C THR A 165 19.90 -2.71 0.12
N ALA A 166 19.06 -2.58 1.14
CA ALA A 166 19.45 -2.86 2.52
C ALA A 166 19.92 -4.31 2.74
N ILE A 167 19.27 -5.27 2.07
CA ILE A 167 19.68 -6.69 2.11
C ILE A 167 21.05 -6.88 1.44
N VAL A 168 21.28 -6.26 0.28
CA VAL A 168 22.55 -6.37 -0.45
C VAL A 168 23.70 -5.74 0.34
N ASP A 169 23.49 -4.56 0.92
CA ASP A 169 24.52 -3.87 1.72
C ASP A 169 24.96 -4.73 2.93
N GLU A 170 24.02 -5.42 3.57
CA GLU A 170 24.33 -6.32 4.68
C GLU A 170 25.12 -7.56 4.21
N TYR A 171 24.76 -8.18 3.07
CA TYR A 171 25.55 -9.26 2.49
C TYR A 171 26.97 -8.82 2.13
N VAL A 172 27.13 -7.60 1.58
CA VAL A 172 28.46 -7.04 1.29
C VAL A 172 29.28 -6.90 2.58
N GLN A 173 28.65 -6.46 3.67
CA GLN A 173 29.31 -6.32 4.97
C GLN A 173 29.69 -7.69 5.57
N GLU A 174 28.83 -8.70 5.47
CA GLU A 174 29.11 -10.07 5.92
C GLU A 174 30.25 -10.70 5.11
N ILE A 175 30.24 -10.57 3.78
CA ILE A 175 31.31 -11.07 2.91
C ILE A 175 32.64 -10.39 3.25
N SER A 176 32.62 -9.09 3.50
CA SER A 176 33.83 -8.34 3.89
C SER A 176 34.41 -8.82 5.22
N THR A 177 33.54 -9.11 6.18
CA THR A 177 33.94 -9.66 7.49
C THR A 177 34.54 -11.06 7.32
N LEU A 178 33.86 -11.93 6.56
CA LEU A 178 34.33 -13.27 6.27
C LEU A 178 35.69 -13.27 5.55
N GLN A 179 35.89 -12.32 4.63
CA GLN A 179 37.17 -12.14 3.95
C GLN A 179 38.29 -11.77 4.92
N GLN A 180 38.03 -10.88 5.88
CA GLN A 180 39.00 -10.52 6.92
C GLN A 180 39.35 -11.72 7.81
N ASP A 181 38.34 -12.50 8.21
CA ASP A 181 38.54 -13.69 9.02
C ASP A 181 39.38 -14.76 8.30
N ILE A 182 39.11 -14.99 7.00
CA ILE A 182 39.92 -15.89 6.17
C ILE A 182 41.37 -15.42 6.09
N GLN A 183 41.60 -14.11 5.90
CA GLN A 183 42.96 -13.56 5.88
C GLN A 183 43.65 -13.70 7.23
N GLY A 184 42.92 -13.50 8.34
CA GLY A 184 43.43 -13.73 9.69
C GLY A 184 43.82 -15.20 9.91
N LEU A 185 42.97 -16.13 9.49
CA LEU A 185 43.22 -17.56 9.57
C LEU A 185 44.44 -17.97 8.74
N GLN A 186 44.57 -17.45 7.51
CA GLN A 186 45.72 -17.72 6.65
C GLN A 186 47.04 -17.27 7.30
N ARG A 187 47.06 -16.08 7.92
CA ARG A 187 48.25 -15.61 8.66
C ARG A 187 48.58 -16.52 9.84
N ALA A 188 47.59 -16.84 10.67
CA ALA A 188 47.79 -17.72 11.81
C ALA A 188 48.30 -19.12 11.38
N MET A 189 47.82 -19.64 10.25
CA MET A 189 48.31 -20.90 9.69
C MET A 189 49.76 -20.81 9.20
N VAL A 190 50.16 -19.70 8.58
CA VAL A 190 51.56 -19.45 8.20
C VAL A 190 52.44 -19.36 9.43
N ASP A 191 52.05 -18.55 10.42
CA ASP A 191 52.78 -18.41 11.68
C ASP A 191 52.96 -19.78 12.37
N LEU A 192 51.91 -20.60 12.42
CA LEU A 192 51.98 -21.95 13.00
C LEU A 192 52.94 -22.87 12.22
N ALA A 193 52.95 -22.79 10.89
CA ALA A 193 53.86 -23.58 10.06
C ALA A 193 55.32 -23.17 10.25
N GLU A 194 55.60 -21.88 10.45
CA GLU A 194 56.94 -21.36 10.75
C GLU A 194 57.45 -21.81 12.13
N HIS A 195 56.58 -21.89 13.14
CA HIS A 195 56.96 -22.35 14.49
C HIS A 195 57.11 -23.87 14.62
N ALA A 196 56.58 -24.64 13.66
CA ALA A 196 56.64 -26.10 13.66
C ALA A 196 57.87 -26.68 12.93
N GLN A 197 58.71 -25.84 12.33
CA GLN A 197 60.00 -26.20 11.72
C GLN A 197 61.15 -26.10 12.72
#